data_AF-A0A938R4U0-F1
#
_entry.id   AF-A0A938R4U0-F1
#
_cell.length_a   1.000
_cell.length_b   1.000
_cell.length_c   1.000
_cell.angle_alpha   90.00
_cell.angle_beta   90.00
_cell.angle_gamma   90.00
#
_symmetry.space_group_name_H-M   'P 1'
#
loop_
_entity.id
_entity.type
_entity.pdbx_description
1 polymer ?
#
loop_
_entity_poly.entity_id
_entity_poly.type
_entity_poly.pdbx_seq_one_letter_code
_entity_poly.pdbx_strand_id
1 'polypeptide(L)'
;MDKIRKKVKSLLTEGKVAGYLGYILREGHPLPHLFTRDHLAELEQAVVPPGDARYPLDKILQALARRYPEDTFTIQVRGCDERGLNELYKWGQLDPDKVVLVGVACPQEQADYCECPGPYPSVVDYGEKCNPVPQSRRVARIDSLGQEAAFQEWLGHFARCVKCYGCRDVCPMCFCKECGLEHPELMSIGKVPPDTIFQLVRAIHMAGRCIDCGLCEEACPADIPLRVLYKKGNLLVKELFDYDTGSLGTGLSPWKSLGDEVTLETKPL
;
A
#
# COMPACT_ATOMS: atom_id res chain seq x y z
N MET A 1 -3.76 -13.54 19.30
CA MET A 1 -2.50 -12.77 19.28
C MET A 1 -1.33 -13.56 19.86
N ASP A 2 -1.55 -14.51 20.79
CA ASP A 2 -0.48 -15.31 21.40
C ASP A 2 0.42 -16.06 20.41
N LYS A 3 -0.14 -16.59 19.32
CA LYS A 3 0.64 -17.24 18.25
C LYS A 3 1.66 -16.27 17.64
N ILE A 4 1.26 -15.03 17.37
CA ILE A 4 2.16 -13.97 16.88
C ILE A 4 3.23 -13.66 17.92
N ARG A 5 2.84 -13.41 19.18
CA ARG A 5 3.79 -13.08 20.26
C ARG A 5 4.84 -14.18 20.42
N LYS A 6 4.42 -15.46 20.43
CA LYS A 6 5.34 -16.61 20.53
C LYS A 6 6.30 -16.68 19.35
N LYS A 7 5.80 -16.55 18.12
CA LYS A 7 6.62 -16.53 16.90
C LYS A 7 7.65 -15.39 16.93
N VAL A 8 7.20 -14.17 17.18
CA VAL A 8 8.07 -12.98 17.23
C VAL A 8 9.11 -13.10 18.34
N LYS A 9 8.71 -13.54 19.54
CA LYS A 9 9.64 -13.73 20.66
C LYS A 9 10.74 -14.74 20.34
N SER A 10 10.40 -15.86 19.69
CA SER A 10 11.37 -16.84 19.22
C SER A 10 12.34 -16.23 18.19
N LEU A 11 11.83 -15.54 17.17
CA LEU A 11 12.65 -14.89 16.14
C LEU A 11 13.65 -13.88 16.73
N LEU A 12 13.21 -13.05 17.67
CA LEU A 12 14.05 -12.05 18.35
C LEU A 12 15.07 -12.69 19.30
N THR A 13 14.67 -13.71 20.07
CA THR A 13 15.56 -14.36 21.05
C THR A 13 16.65 -15.18 20.38
N GLU A 14 16.32 -15.82 19.25
CA GLU A 14 17.26 -16.60 18.43
C GLU A 14 18.19 -15.70 17.58
N GLY A 15 17.97 -14.39 17.56
CA GLY A 15 18.78 -13.45 16.77
C GLY A 15 18.58 -13.59 15.26
N LYS A 16 17.47 -14.19 14.81
CA LYS A 16 17.14 -14.35 13.38
C LYS A 16 16.73 -13.04 12.71
N VAL A 17 16.24 -12.09 13.51
CA VAL A 17 15.78 -10.78 13.07
C VAL A 17 16.21 -9.71 14.06
N ALA A 18 16.55 -8.51 13.57
CA ALA A 18 16.95 -7.37 14.38
C ALA A 18 15.76 -6.73 15.11
N GLY A 19 14.55 -6.82 14.53
CA GLY A 19 13.35 -6.27 15.12
C GLY A 19 12.07 -6.80 14.47
N TYR A 20 10.95 -6.62 15.17
CA TYR A 20 9.61 -6.85 14.66
C TYR A 20 8.85 -5.53 14.55
N LEU A 21 8.49 -5.14 13.34
CA LEU A 21 7.65 -3.99 13.05
C LEU A 21 6.18 -4.41 13.07
N GLY A 22 5.44 -3.96 14.07
CA GLY A 22 4.01 -4.21 14.22
C GLY A 22 3.34 -3.06 14.96
N TYR A 23 2.37 -3.38 15.80
CA TYR A 23 1.67 -2.39 16.60
C TYR A 23 1.84 -2.62 18.10
N ILE A 24 1.99 -1.53 18.84
CA ILE A 24 1.90 -1.49 20.30
C ILE A 24 0.65 -0.71 20.70
N LEU A 25 -0.05 -1.17 21.73
CA LEU A 25 -1.16 -0.42 22.32
C LEU A 25 -0.62 0.48 23.44
N ARG A 26 -0.66 1.80 23.24
CA ARG A 26 -0.27 2.80 24.26
C ARG A 26 -1.45 3.70 24.53
N GLU A 27 -1.86 3.78 25.80
CA GLU A 27 -2.98 4.63 26.23
C GLU A 27 -4.26 4.41 25.41
N GLY A 28 -4.52 3.16 24.99
CA GLY A 28 -5.68 2.80 24.16
C GLY A 28 -5.52 3.09 22.66
N HIS A 29 -4.39 3.66 22.23
CA HIS A 29 -4.10 3.93 20.82
C HIS A 29 -3.12 2.91 20.24
N PRO A 30 -3.47 2.25 19.12
CA PRO A 30 -2.52 1.40 18.42
C PRO A 30 -1.54 2.26 17.61
N LEU A 31 -0.25 2.09 17.86
CA LEU A 31 0.82 2.83 17.20
C LEU A 31 1.82 1.88 16.54
N PRO A 32 2.38 2.21 15.35
CA PRO A 32 3.50 1.48 14.80
C PRO A 32 4.66 1.42 15.78
N HIS A 33 5.24 0.24 15.98
CA HIS A 33 6.31 0.03 16.94
C HIS A 33 7.30 -1.03 16.45
N LEU A 34 8.58 -0.78 16.71
CA LEU A 34 9.65 -1.73 16.44
C LEU A 34 10.02 -2.43 17.76
N PHE A 35 9.54 -3.65 17.92
CA PHE A 35 9.89 -4.51 19.04
C PHE A 35 11.30 -5.08 18.85
N THR A 36 12.13 -5.00 19.88
CA THR A 36 13.54 -5.43 19.84
C THR A 36 13.82 -6.45 20.94
N ARG A 37 14.94 -7.18 20.80
CA ARG A 37 15.38 -8.17 21.80
C ARG A 37 15.63 -7.57 23.18
N ASP A 38 16.02 -6.30 23.26
CA ASP A 38 16.29 -5.64 24.54
C ASP A 38 15.01 -5.31 25.33
N HIS A 39 13.85 -5.28 24.64
CA HIS A 39 12.57 -4.86 25.21
C HIS A 39 11.46 -5.91 25.00
N LEU A 40 11.77 -7.21 25.13
CA LEU A 40 10.81 -8.30 24.89
C LEU A 40 9.53 -8.21 25.72
N ALA A 41 9.56 -7.58 26.90
CA ALA A 41 8.37 -7.40 27.74
C ALA A 41 7.29 -6.54 27.05
N GLU A 42 7.67 -5.66 26.11
CA GLU A 42 6.71 -4.85 25.35
C GLU A 42 5.80 -5.70 24.45
N LEU A 43 6.22 -6.91 24.07
CA LEU A 43 5.40 -7.80 23.24
C LEU A 43 4.07 -8.18 23.90
N GLU A 44 3.96 -8.08 25.23
CA GLU A 44 2.68 -8.29 25.91
C GLU A 44 1.64 -7.21 25.56
N GLN A 45 2.09 -6.02 25.14
CA GLN A 45 1.26 -4.92 24.64
C GLN A 45 1.06 -4.97 23.12
N ALA A 46 1.62 -5.98 22.43
CA ALA A 46 1.39 -6.22 21.00
C ALA A 46 0.01 -6.88 20.78
N VAL A 47 -1.06 -6.17 21.14
CA VAL A 47 -2.45 -6.64 21.14
C VAL A 47 -3.30 -5.72 20.30
N VAL A 48 -3.02 -5.69 18.99
CA VAL A 48 -3.83 -4.93 18.05
C VAL A 48 -4.51 -5.90 17.08
N PRO A 49 -5.81 -6.15 17.26
CA PRO A 49 -6.61 -6.90 16.31
C PRO A 49 -6.53 -6.33 14.88
N PRO A 50 -6.64 -7.17 13.84
CA PRO A 50 -6.82 -6.69 12.49
C PRO A 50 -8.11 -5.91 12.36
N GLY A 51 -8.02 -4.70 11.80
CA GLY A 51 -9.14 -3.75 11.68
C GLY A 51 -8.96 -2.51 12.54
N ASP A 52 -8.34 -2.65 13.72
CA ASP A 52 -8.23 -1.55 14.69
C ASP A 52 -7.13 -0.55 14.36
N ALA A 53 -6.18 -0.93 13.50
CA ALA A 53 -5.09 -0.07 13.08
C ALA A 53 -4.73 -0.27 11.62
N ARG A 54 -4.54 0.85 10.90
CA ARG A 54 -4.09 0.87 9.50
C ARG A 54 -2.99 1.92 9.34
N TYR A 55 -1.74 1.49 9.43
CA TYR A 55 -0.58 2.33 9.15
C TYR A 55 0.22 1.77 7.98
N PRO A 56 1.03 2.60 7.29
CA PRO A 56 1.88 2.15 6.20
C PRO A 56 3.15 1.47 6.73
N LEU A 57 3.02 0.28 7.33
CA LEU A 57 4.17 -0.44 7.88
C LEU A 57 5.25 -0.72 6.81
N ASP A 58 4.87 -1.03 5.57
CA ASP A 58 5.81 -1.20 4.45
C ASP A 58 6.65 0.07 4.20
N LYS A 59 6.09 1.26 4.43
CA LYS A 59 6.82 2.53 4.29
C LYS A 59 7.83 2.72 5.42
N ILE A 60 7.43 2.38 6.64
CA ILE A 60 8.32 2.42 7.81
C ILE A 60 9.45 1.40 7.64
N LEU A 61 9.14 0.20 7.14
CA LEU A 61 10.13 -0.84 6.84
C LEU A 61 11.14 -0.39 5.78
N GLN A 62 10.71 0.30 4.73
CA GLN A 62 11.65 0.90 3.75
C GLN A 62 12.63 1.87 4.42
N ALA A 63 12.18 2.69 5.37
CA ALA A 63 13.06 3.60 6.11
C ALA A 63 14.06 2.81 6.99
N LEU A 64 13.60 1.76 7.67
CA LEU A 64 14.45 0.88 8.46
C LEU A 64 15.50 0.15 7.60
N ALA A 65 15.08 -0.49 6.50
CA ALA A 65 15.97 -1.21 5.60
C ALA A 65 17.03 -0.29 4.96
N ARG A 66 16.68 0.96 4.64
CA ARG A 66 17.67 1.96 4.16
C ARG A 66 18.69 2.32 5.24
N ARG A 67 18.27 2.38 6.51
CA ARG A 67 19.13 2.77 7.65
C ARG A 67 20.00 1.61 8.14
N TYR A 68 19.49 0.39 8.04
CA TYR A 68 20.07 -0.86 8.51
C TYR A 68 20.06 -1.90 7.38
N PRO A 69 20.90 -1.72 6.35
CA PRO A 69 20.83 -2.51 5.13
C PRO A 69 21.15 -3.99 5.35
N GLU A 70 21.91 -4.35 6.38
CA GLU A 70 22.29 -5.74 6.67
C GLU A 70 21.33 -6.46 7.63
N ASP A 71 20.39 -5.74 8.22
CA ASP A 71 19.48 -6.30 9.21
C ASP A 71 18.26 -6.94 8.53
N THR A 72 17.88 -8.12 9.03
CA THR A 72 16.61 -8.76 8.69
C THR A 72 15.53 -8.30 9.66
N PHE A 73 14.39 -7.85 9.15
CA PHE A 73 13.25 -7.40 9.97
C PHE A 73 12.05 -8.33 9.79
N THR A 74 11.32 -8.58 10.89
CA THR A 74 9.98 -9.14 10.81
C THR A 74 8.96 -8.03 10.68
N ILE A 75 7.93 -8.19 9.87
CA ILE A 75 6.85 -7.20 9.69
C ILE A 75 5.46 -7.84 9.80
N GLN A 76 4.55 -7.16 10.47
CA GLN A 76 3.14 -7.50 10.48
C GLN A 76 2.48 -7.11 9.15
N VAL A 77 1.86 -8.05 8.45
CA VAL A 77 1.26 -7.81 7.12
C VAL A 77 -0.16 -8.35 7.01
N ARG A 78 -1.00 -7.65 6.26
CA ARG A 78 -2.25 -8.17 5.68
C ARG A 78 -2.02 -8.49 4.21
N GLY A 79 -3.05 -8.98 3.52
CA GLY A 79 -2.95 -9.28 2.10
C GLY A 79 -2.60 -8.07 1.23
N CYS A 80 -3.03 -6.85 1.59
CA CYS A 80 -2.62 -5.64 0.88
C CYS A 80 -1.17 -5.23 1.14
N ASP A 81 -0.68 -5.42 2.37
CA ASP A 81 0.70 -5.11 2.73
C ASP A 81 1.67 -6.11 2.05
N GLU A 82 1.34 -7.40 1.97
CA GLU A 82 2.15 -8.37 1.22
C GLU A 82 2.21 -8.07 -0.29
N ARG A 83 1.09 -7.65 -0.91
CA ARG A 83 1.12 -7.12 -2.28
C ARG A 83 2.06 -5.92 -2.40
N GLY A 84 2.08 -5.05 -1.37
CA GLY A 84 3.03 -3.94 -1.25
C GLY A 84 4.47 -4.39 -1.23
N LEU A 85 4.81 -5.36 -0.36
CA LEU A 85 6.15 -5.93 -0.30
C LEU A 85 6.58 -6.53 -1.64
N ASN A 86 5.71 -7.30 -2.30
CA ASN A 86 6.00 -7.88 -3.61
C ASN A 86 6.35 -6.81 -4.66
N GLU A 87 5.59 -5.71 -4.70
CA GLU A 87 5.93 -4.59 -5.57
C GLU A 87 7.24 -3.91 -5.17
N LEU A 88 7.46 -3.68 -3.88
CA LEU A 88 8.69 -3.06 -3.39
C LEU A 88 9.93 -3.91 -3.73
N TYR A 89 9.83 -5.24 -3.71
CA TYR A 89 10.90 -6.14 -4.18
C TYR A 89 11.16 -5.95 -5.68
N LYS A 90 10.10 -5.94 -6.51
CA LYS A 90 10.23 -5.69 -7.95
C LYS A 90 10.85 -4.33 -8.25
N TRP A 91 10.61 -3.32 -7.42
CA TRP A 91 11.20 -1.99 -7.53
C TRP A 91 12.55 -1.83 -6.83
N GLY A 92 13.11 -2.91 -6.26
CA GLY A 92 14.40 -2.90 -5.57
C GLY A 92 14.43 -2.00 -4.33
N GLN A 93 13.27 -1.75 -3.71
CA GLN A 93 13.15 -0.93 -2.50
C GLN A 93 13.33 -1.73 -1.22
N LEU A 94 13.09 -3.04 -1.28
CA LEU A 94 13.31 -3.99 -0.20
C LEU A 94 13.95 -5.25 -0.78
N ASP A 95 14.62 -6.00 0.08
CA ASP A 95 15.21 -7.30 -0.23
C ASP A 95 14.32 -8.40 0.36
N PRO A 96 13.76 -9.33 -0.45
CA PRO A 96 12.91 -10.40 0.06
C PRO A 96 13.60 -11.30 1.08
N ASP A 97 14.94 -11.44 1.03
CA ASP A 97 15.69 -12.27 1.99
C ASP A 97 15.87 -11.59 3.35
N LYS A 98 15.64 -10.27 3.43
CA LYS A 98 15.76 -9.46 4.66
C LYS A 98 14.41 -9.13 5.30
N VAL A 99 13.33 -9.75 4.84
CA VAL A 99 11.97 -9.51 5.36
C VAL A 99 11.26 -10.81 5.73
N VAL A 100 10.88 -10.93 7.00
CA VAL A 100 10.12 -12.08 7.52
C VAL A 100 8.68 -11.67 7.80
N LEU A 101 7.71 -12.43 7.28
CA LEU A 101 6.29 -12.10 7.42
C LEU A 101 5.70 -12.64 8.73
N VAL A 102 4.96 -11.78 9.42
CA VAL A 102 3.95 -12.13 10.41
C VAL A 102 2.60 -11.75 9.82
N GLY A 103 1.88 -12.73 9.29
CA GLY A 103 0.70 -12.43 8.50
C GLY A 103 -0.60 -12.48 9.30
N VAL A 104 -1.49 -11.56 8.98
CA VAL A 104 -2.79 -11.40 9.62
C VAL A 104 -3.88 -11.34 8.57
N ALA A 105 -4.86 -12.22 8.69
CA ALA A 105 -6.04 -12.20 7.84
C ALA A 105 -6.99 -11.07 8.28
N CYS A 106 -7.51 -10.30 7.31
CA CYS A 106 -8.55 -9.32 7.58
C CYS A 106 -9.87 -10.04 7.94
N PRO A 107 -10.70 -9.48 8.85
CA PRO A 107 -12.06 -9.96 9.04
C PRO A 107 -12.91 -9.76 7.77
N GLN A 108 -14.01 -10.52 7.63
CA GLN A 108 -14.89 -10.44 6.46
C GLN A 108 -15.45 -9.03 6.27
N GLU A 109 -15.89 -8.37 7.35
CA GLU A 109 -16.40 -7.00 7.31
C GLU A 109 -15.39 -6.00 6.70
N GLN A 110 -14.11 -6.12 7.06
CA GLN A 110 -13.06 -5.28 6.48
C GLN A 110 -12.82 -5.62 5.01
N ALA A 111 -12.88 -6.91 4.62
CA ALA A 111 -12.74 -7.33 3.23
C ALA A 111 -13.89 -6.81 2.35
N ASP A 112 -15.12 -6.80 2.88
CA ASP A 112 -16.33 -6.27 2.23
C ASP A 112 -16.29 -4.76 2.10
N TYR A 113 -15.96 -4.05 3.19
CA TYR A 113 -15.75 -2.59 3.17
C TYR A 113 -14.68 -2.20 2.16
N CYS A 114 -13.58 -2.97 2.13
CA CYS A 114 -12.50 -2.70 1.21
C CYS A 114 -12.78 -3.18 -0.22
N GLU A 115 -13.75 -4.05 -0.49
CA GLU A 115 -13.87 -4.74 -1.78
C GLU A 115 -12.53 -5.41 -2.17
N CYS A 116 -11.93 -6.17 -1.23
CA CYS A 116 -10.55 -6.64 -1.33
C CYS A 116 -10.44 -8.00 -2.07
N PRO A 117 -9.69 -8.10 -3.18
CA PRO A 117 -9.51 -9.34 -3.93
C PRO A 117 -8.55 -10.34 -3.25
N GLY A 118 -7.81 -9.91 -2.22
CA GLY A 118 -6.84 -10.73 -1.50
C GLY A 118 -6.76 -10.26 -0.05
N PRO A 119 -7.69 -10.69 0.83
CA PRO A 119 -7.86 -10.14 2.17
C PRO A 119 -6.95 -10.78 3.23
N TYR A 120 -6.08 -11.72 2.85
CA TYR A 120 -5.10 -12.34 3.72
C TYR A 120 -3.77 -12.54 2.97
N PRO A 121 -2.64 -12.55 3.68
CA PRO A 121 -1.34 -12.86 3.10
C PRO A 121 -1.11 -14.39 2.93
N SER A 122 -0.02 -14.76 2.28
CA SER A 122 0.38 -16.16 2.03
C SER A 122 0.59 -16.97 3.32
N VAL A 123 1.14 -16.33 4.35
CA VAL A 123 1.34 -16.89 5.69
C VAL A 123 0.29 -16.30 6.63
N VAL A 124 -0.52 -17.12 7.30
CA VAL A 124 -1.53 -16.61 8.27
C VAL A 124 -1.17 -17.05 9.69
N ASP A 125 -0.66 -16.11 10.47
CA ASP A 125 -0.32 -16.28 11.88
C ASP A 125 -1.47 -15.92 12.83
N TYR A 126 -2.39 -15.06 12.39
CA TYR A 126 -3.58 -14.68 13.14
C TYR A 126 -4.78 -14.37 12.23
N GLY A 127 -5.98 -14.63 12.74
CA GLY A 127 -7.24 -14.48 11.99
C GLY A 127 -7.56 -15.69 11.13
N GLU A 128 -8.77 -15.70 10.59
CA GLU A 128 -9.27 -16.73 9.68
C GLU A 128 -9.32 -16.19 8.25
N LYS A 129 -9.06 -17.05 7.27
CA LYS A 129 -9.15 -16.66 5.86
C LYS A 129 -10.61 -16.35 5.51
N CYS A 130 -10.90 -15.10 5.21
CA CYS A 130 -12.21 -14.65 4.78
C CYS A 130 -12.36 -14.71 3.25
N ASN A 131 -13.58 -14.53 2.75
CA ASN A 131 -13.87 -14.59 1.33
C ASN A 131 -13.36 -13.33 0.61
N PRO A 132 -12.62 -13.48 -0.51
CA PRO A 132 -12.25 -12.35 -1.35
C PRO A 132 -13.46 -11.66 -1.99
N VAL A 133 -13.32 -10.35 -2.22
CA VAL A 133 -14.29 -9.53 -2.95
C VAL A 133 -13.61 -9.00 -4.22
N PRO A 134 -13.61 -9.77 -5.32
CA PRO A 134 -12.81 -9.44 -6.50
C PRO A 134 -13.38 -8.29 -7.33
N GLN A 135 -14.71 -8.10 -7.30
CA GLN A 135 -15.39 -7.06 -8.05
C GLN A 135 -15.56 -5.80 -7.19
N SER A 136 -15.20 -4.64 -7.74
CA SER A 136 -15.42 -3.36 -7.07
C SER A 136 -16.70 -2.71 -7.57
N ARG A 137 -17.69 -2.55 -6.69
CA ARG A 137 -18.94 -1.84 -7.03
C ARG A 137 -18.67 -0.36 -7.27
N ARG A 138 -17.69 0.21 -6.55
CA ARG A 138 -17.28 1.61 -6.71
C ARG A 138 -16.68 1.89 -8.09
N VAL A 139 -15.84 1.00 -8.60
CA VAL A 139 -15.32 1.10 -9.96
C VAL A 139 -16.43 0.85 -10.99
N ALA A 140 -17.24 -0.19 -10.80
CA ALA A 140 -18.37 -0.49 -11.69
C ALA A 140 -19.35 0.68 -11.82
N ARG A 141 -19.58 1.44 -10.73
CA ARG A 141 -20.38 2.67 -10.76
C ARG A 141 -19.79 3.71 -11.71
N ILE A 142 -18.49 4.01 -11.59
CA ILE A 142 -17.82 4.98 -12.46
C ILE A 142 -17.85 4.51 -13.91
N ASP A 143 -17.61 3.22 -14.16
CA ASP A 143 -17.65 2.64 -15.51
C ASP A 143 -19.04 2.65 -16.14
N SER A 144 -20.10 2.67 -15.32
CA SER A 144 -21.48 2.82 -15.79
C SER A 144 -21.83 4.25 -16.21
N LEU A 145 -21.01 5.24 -15.83
CA LEU A 145 -21.18 6.62 -16.28
C LEU A 145 -20.65 6.77 -17.70
N GLY A 146 -21.30 7.63 -18.50
CA GLY A 146 -20.70 8.10 -19.75
C GLY A 146 -19.42 8.89 -19.50
N GLN A 147 -18.50 8.93 -20.47
CA GLN A 147 -17.17 9.56 -20.31
C GLN A 147 -17.25 11.01 -19.78
N GLU A 148 -18.16 11.82 -20.34
CA GLU A 148 -18.35 13.21 -19.90
C GLU A 148 -18.82 13.27 -18.44
N ALA A 149 -19.80 12.45 -18.05
CA ALA A 149 -20.30 12.42 -16.68
C ALA A 149 -19.24 11.97 -15.69
N ALA A 150 -18.47 10.92 -16.02
CA ALA A 150 -17.34 10.46 -15.21
C ALA A 150 -16.26 11.55 -15.06
N PHE A 151 -15.95 12.26 -16.15
CA PHE A 151 -14.97 13.33 -16.15
C PHE A 151 -15.40 14.49 -15.24
N GLN A 152 -16.64 14.98 -15.38
CA GLN A 152 -17.19 16.03 -14.52
C GLN A 152 -17.23 15.62 -13.04
N GLU A 153 -17.57 14.36 -12.76
CA GLU A 153 -17.56 13.84 -11.40
C GLU A 153 -16.15 13.86 -10.79
N TRP A 154 -15.14 13.43 -11.54
CA TRP A 154 -13.73 13.51 -11.09
C TRP A 154 -13.26 14.95 -10.89
N LEU A 155 -13.62 15.88 -11.77
CA LEU A 155 -13.33 17.31 -11.56
C LEU A 155 -13.96 17.83 -10.26
N GLY A 156 -15.21 17.45 -9.98
CA GLY A 156 -15.89 17.78 -8.72
C GLY A 156 -15.19 17.19 -7.50
N HIS A 157 -14.64 15.98 -7.60
CA HIS A 157 -13.81 15.38 -6.56
C HIS A 157 -12.49 16.15 -6.35
N PHE A 158 -11.79 16.48 -7.43
CA PHE A 158 -10.48 17.15 -7.36
C PHE A 158 -10.58 18.60 -6.89
N ALA A 159 -11.70 19.28 -7.17
CA ALA A 159 -11.97 20.64 -6.70
C ALA A 159 -12.03 20.77 -5.17
N ARG A 160 -12.20 19.66 -4.43
CA ARG A 160 -12.14 19.65 -2.96
C ARG A 160 -10.73 19.49 -2.40
N CYS A 161 -9.74 19.24 -3.24
CA CYS A 161 -8.39 18.92 -2.78
C CYS A 161 -7.74 20.13 -2.10
N VAL A 162 -7.31 19.96 -0.85
CA VAL A 162 -6.61 21.01 -0.08
C VAL A 162 -5.09 20.98 -0.24
N LYS A 163 -4.58 20.17 -1.18
CA LYS A 163 -3.14 20.00 -1.45
C LYS A 163 -2.29 19.70 -0.18
N CYS A 164 -2.84 18.93 0.76
CA CYS A 164 -2.16 18.61 2.04
C CYS A 164 -1.09 17.51 1.92
N TYR A 165 -0.94 16.89 0.76
CA TYR A 165 -0.01 15.78 0.49
C TYR A 165 -0.19 14.50 1.31
N GLY A 166 -1.17 14.42 2.23
CA GLY A 166 -1.42 13.23 3.05
C GLY A 166 -1.57 11.94 2.24
N CYS A 167 -2.22 12.02 1.07
CA CYS A 167 -2.36 10.88 0.17
C CYS A 167 -1.03 10.38 -0.42
N ARG A 168 -0.05 11.27 -0.66
CA ARG A 168 1.32 10.93 -1.07
C ARG A 168 2.10 10.39 0.12
N ASP A 169 2.02 11.07 1.26
CA ASP A 169 2.88 10.81 2.42
C ASP A 169 2.52 9.51 3.14
N VAL A 170 1.26 9.12 3.16
CA VAL A 170 0.84 7.83 3.69
C VAL A 170 1.11 6.66 2.74
N CYS A 171 1.30 6.90 1.44
CA CYS A 171 1.38 5.84 0.45
C CYS A 171 2.73 5.08 0.55
N PRO A 172 2.72 3.74 0.73
CA PRO A 172 3.95 2.95 0.78
C PRO A 172 4.64 2.83 -0.60
N MET A 173 3.90 3.07 -1.69
CA MET A 173 4.42 3.02 -3.07
C MET A 173 4.97 4.38 -3.55
N CYS A 174 4.92 5.41 -2.69
CA CYS A 174 5.56 6.70 -2.94
C CYS A 174 6.92 6.75 -2.25
N PHE A 175 7.94 6.21 -2.93
CA PHE A 175 9.32 6.08 -2.43
C PHE A 175 10.37 6.84 -3.28
N CYS A 176 9.92 7.58 -4.30
CA CYS A 176 10.75 8.44 -5.14
C CYS A 176 11.52 9.48 -4.30
N LYS A 177 12.76 9.76 -4.69
CA LYS A 177 13.58 10.82 -4.06
C LYS A 177 13.13 12.21 -4.49
N GLU A 178 12.75 12.35 -5.76
CA GLU A 178 12.22 13.57 -6.35
C GLU A 178 10.78 13.32 -6.76
N CYS A 179 9.86 14.21 -6.35
CA CYS A 179 8.44 14.04 -6.58
C CYS A 179 7.92 15.07 -7.60
N GLY A 180 7.27 14.60 -8.67
CA GLY A 180 6.62 15.48 -9.65
C GLY A 180 5.55 16.40 -9.03
N LEU A 181 4.98 16.02 -7.88
CA LEU A 181 4.02 16.84 -7.13
C LEU A 181 4.66 18.04 -6.39
N GLU A 182 5.99 18.10 -6.37
CA GLU A 182 6.80 19.16 -5.77
C GLU A 182 7.62 19.92 -6.84
N HIS A 183 7.53 19.51 -8.11
CA HIS A 183 8.29 20.16 -9.18
C HIS A 183 7.71 21.56 -9.46
N PRO A 184 8.51 22.64 -9.33
CA PRO A 184 8.01 24.02 -9.35
C PRO A 184 7.41 24.42 -10.71
N GLU A 185 7.90 23.83 -11.81
CA GLU A 185 7.37 24.12 -13.15
C GLU A 185 6.10 23.33 -13.48
N LEU A 186 5.87 22.20 -12.80
CA LEU A 186 4.71 21.34 -13.05
C LEU A 186 3.54 21.68 -12.12
N MET A 187 3.83 22.26 -10.96
CA MET A 187 2.87 22.43 -9.86
C MET A 187 2.82 23.87 -9.37
N SER A 188 1.66 24.50 -9.52
CA SER A 188 1.39 25.84 -8.99
C SER A 188 1.59 25.91 -7.47
N ILE A 189 2.43 26.83 -7.00
CA ILE A 189 2.71 27.06 -5.57
C ILE A 189 1.55 27.87 -4.95
N GLY A 190 1.13 27.52 -3.73
CA GLY A 190 0.14 28.30 -2.95
C GLY A 190 -1.31 28.23 -3.46
N LYS A 191 -1.61 27.48 -4.52
CA LYS A 191 -2.95 27.35 -5.08
C LYS A 191 -3.74 26.19 -4.47
N VAL A 192 -4.91 26.50 -3.91
CA VAL A 192 -5.86 25.53 -3.34
C VAL A 192 -7.29 25.88 -3.82
N PRO A 193 -8.03 24.96 -4.47
CA PRO A 193 -7.59 23.63 -4.87
C PRO A 193 -6.46 23.68 -5.92
N PRO A 194 -5.60 22.65 -5.97
CA PRO A 194 -4.55 22.58 -6.97
C PRO A 194 -5.14 22.42 -8.38
N ASP A 195 -4.34 22.74 -9.39
CA ASP A 195 -4.65 22.38 -10.77
C ASP A 195 -4.83 20.86 -10.90
N THR A 196 -5.70 20.42 -11.82
CA THR A 196 -6.04 19.01 -12.02
C THR A 196 -4.82 18.13 -12.27
N ILE A 197 -3.76 18.70 -12.84
CA ILE A 197 -2.47 18.04 -13.05
C ILE A 197 -1.89 17.41 -11.77
N PHE A 198 -2.16 17.98 -10.59
CA PHE A 198 -1.74 17.40 -9.31
C PHE A 198 -2.28 15.98 -9.11
N GLN A 199 -3.57 15.76 -9.36
CA GLN A 199 -4.17 14.44 -9.21
C GLN A 199 -3.86 13.53 -10.40
N LEU A 200 -3.74 14.08 -11.61
CA LEU A 200 -3.40 13.33 -12.82
C LEU A 200 -1.99 12.75 -12.79
N VAL A 201 -0.98 13.55 -12.43
CA VAL A 201 0.42 13.09 -12.27
C VAL A 201 0.48 11.93 -11.29
N ARG A 202 -0.19 12.07 -10.14
CA ARG A 202 -0.25 11.00 -9.14
C ARG A 202 -0.98 9.76 -9.69
N ALA A 203 -2.09 9.92 -10.40
CA ALA A 203 -2.83 8.80 -10.98
C ALA A 203 -1.99 7.99 -11.97
N ILE A 204 -1.25 8.67 -12.86
CA ILE A 204 -0.34 8.02 -13.81
C ILE A 204 0.76 7.27 -13.07
N HIS A 205 1.39 7.88 -12.07
CA HIS A 205 2.46 7.23 -11.30
C HIS A 205 1.99 6.01 -10.51
N MET A 206 0.70 5.98 -10.12
CA MET A 206 0.12 4.90 -9.34
C MET A 206 -0.47 3.78 -10.20
N ALA A 207 -0.76 4.02 -11.49
CA ALA A 207 -1.22 2.97 -12.40
C ALA A 207 -0.17 1.86 -12.50
N GLY A 208 -0.50 0.63 -12.13
CA GLY A 208 0.45 -0.48 -12.12
C GLY A 208 1.46 -0.43 -10.95
N ARG A 209 1.25 0.43 -9.95
CA ARG A 209 1.98 0.44 -8.67
C ARG A 209 1.07 0.40 -7.45
N CYS A 210 -0.17 0.86 -7.56
CA CYS A 210 -1.10 0.89 -6.43
C CYS A 210 -1.39 -0.53 -5.92
N ILE A 211 -1.28 -0.74 -4.61
CA ILE A 211 -1.51 -2.06 -3.98
C ILE A 211 -2.96 -2.25 -3.49
N ASP A 212 -3.83 -1.31 -3.85
CA ASP A 212 -5.24 -1.24 -3.47
C ASP A 212 -5.47 -1.25 -1.94
N CYS A 213 -4.55 -0.63 -1.16
CA CYS A 213 -4.68 -0.58 0.30
C CYS A 213 -5.66 0.48 0.78
N GLY A 214 -5.87 1.59 0.05
CA GLY A 214 -6.83 2.62 0.45
C GLY A 214 -6.37 3.64 1.49
N LEU A 215 -5.15 3.51 2.03
CA LEU A 215 -4.60 4.47 3.01
C LEU A 215 -4.66 5.92 2.52
N CYS A 216 -4.51 6.14 1.21
CA CYS A 216 -4.53 7.48 0.64
C CYS A 216 -5.91 8.14 0.62
N GLU A 217 -6.99 7.35 0.66
CA GLU A 217 -8.36 7.82 0.79
C GLU A 217 -8.69 8.06 2.26
N GLU A 218 -8.30 7.13 3.15
CA GLU A 218 -8.44 7.28 4.61
C GLU A 218 -7.69 8.51 5.16
N ALA A 219 -6.53 8.84 4.60
CA ALA A 219 -5.76 10.03 4.99
C ALA A 219 -6.26 11.34 4.35
N CYS A 220 -7.27 11.30 3.48
CA CYS A 220 -7.73 12.47 2.75
C CYS A 220 -8.76 13.26 3.55
N PRO A 221 -8.47 14.50 4.01
CA PRO A 221 -9.44 15.30 4.77
C PRO A 221 -10.62 15.82 3.92
N ALA A 222 -10.61 15.55 2.61
CA ALA A 222 -11.63 16.00 1.67
C ALA A 222 -12.45 14.84 1.06
N ASP A 223 -12.27 13.63 1.61
CA ASP A 223 -12.95 12.39 1.19
C ASP A 223 -12.91 12.19 -0.33
N ILE A 224 -11.73 12.41 -0.93
CA ILE A 224 -11.53 12.18 -2.36
C ILE A 224 -11.36 10.66 -2.56
N PRO A 225 -12.16 10.02 -3.44
CA PRO A 225 -12.16 8.56 -3.61
C PRO A 225 -10.96 8.06 -4.45
N LEU A 226 -9.75 8.44 -4.05
CA LEU A 226 -8.50 8.21 -4.77
C LEU A 226 -8.24 6.73 -5.01
N ARG A 227 -8.68 5.86 -4.09
CA ARG A 227 -8.51 4.41 -4.25
C ARG A 227 -9.27 3.90 -5.48
N VAL A 228 -10.46 4.42 -5.75
CA VAL A 228 -11.28 4.03 -6.92
C VAL A 228 -10.54 4.37 -8.21
N LEU A 229 -9.98 5.58 -8.29
CA LEU A 229 -9.20 6.04 -9.44
C LEU A 229 -8.02 5.09 -9.73
N TYR A 230 -7.26 4.75 -8.69
CA TYR A 230 -6.06 3.92 -8.86
C TYR A 230 -6.39 2.46 -9.09
N LYS A 231 -7.49 1.96 -8.50
CA LYS A 231 -7.99 0.61 -8.81
C LYS A 231 -8.39 0.50 -10.27
N LYS A 232 -9.09 1.50 -10.83
CA LYS A 232 -9.40 1.56 -12.27
C LYS A 232 -8.13 1.62 -13.11
N GLY A 233 -7.16 2.45 -12.72
CA GLY A 233 -5.85 2.52 -13.39
C GLY A 233 -5.12 1.17 -13.43
N ASN A 234 -5.12 0.43 -12.32
CA ASN A 234 -4.55 -0.92 -12.29
C ASN A 234 -5.32 -1.92 -13.16
N LEU A 235 -6.65 -1.84 -13.24
CA LEU A 235 -7.43 -2.70 -14.12
C LEU A 235 -7.06 -2.47 -15.59
N LEU A 236 -6.88 -1.21 -16.00
CA LEU A 236 -6.39 -0.87 -17.34
C LEU A 236 -4.99 -1.42 -17.60
N VAL A 237 -4.08 -1.30 -16.63
CA VAL A 237 -2.72 -1.86 -16.74
C VAL A 237 -2.76 -3.38 -16.85
N LYS A 238 -3.61 -4.06 -16.07
CA LYS A 238 -3.81 -5.51 -16.16
C LYS A 238 -4.39 -5.92 -17.51
N GLU A 239 -5.35 -5.17 -18.03
CA GLU A 239 -5.96 -5.44 -19.33
C GLU A 239 -4.93 -5.33 -20.46
N LEU A 240 -4.20 -4.21 -20.51
CA LEU A 240 -3.29 -3.85 -21.60
C LEU A 240 -1.97 -4.63 -21.58
N PHE A 241 -1.42 -4.89 -20.37
CA PHE A 241 -0.06 -5.44 -20.20
C PHE A 241 -0.03 -6.78 -19.45
N ASP A 242 -1.20 -7.36 -19.12
CA ASP A 242 -1.31 -8.57 -18.29
C ASP A 242 -0.58 -8.47 -16.94
N TYR A 243 -0.45 -7.24 -16.44
CA TYR A 243 0.31 -6.95 -15.23
C TYR A 243 -0.62 -6.81 -14.02
N ASP A 244 -0.61 -7.82 -13.15
CA ASP A 244 -1.29 -7.80 -11.86
C ASP A 244 -0.37 -7.26 -10.76
N THR A 245 -0.68 -6.06 -10.25
CA THR A 245 0.14 -5.34 -9.27
C THR A 245 0.16 -6.07 -7.92
N GLY A 246 1.36 -6.38 -7.44
CA GLY A 246 1.62 -7.10 -6.18
C GLY A 246 1.51 -8.61 -6.28
N SER A 247 1.23 -9.15 -7.48
CA SER A 247 1.29 -10.60 -7.72
C SER A 247 2.73 -11.06 -7.91
N LEU A 248 3.09 -12.22 -7.34
CA LEU A 248 4.39 -12.85 -7.60
C LEU A 248 4.49 -13.45 -9.01
N GLY A 249 3.34 -13.73 -9.65
CA GLY A 249 3.28 -14.33 -10.98
C GLY A 249 3.58 -13.35 -12.12
N THR A 250 3.61 -12.05 -11.84
CA THR A 250 3.94 -11.02 -12.82
C THR A 250 5.37 -10.55 -12.62
N GLY A 251 6.08 -10.31 -13.73
CA GLY A 251 7.48 -9.88 -13.72
C GLY A 251 7.68 -8.44 -13.23
N LEU A 252 8.66 -7.74 -13.78
CA LEU A 252 8.85 -6.33 -13.48
C LEU A 252 7.65 -5.50 -13.96
N SER A 253 7.37 -4.40 -13.26
CA SER A 253 6.34 -3.45 -13.68
C SER A 253 6.62 -2.96 -15.11
N PRO A 254 5.59 -2.79 -15.96
CA PRO A 254 5.77 -2.25 -17.31
C PRO A 254 6.44 -0.86 -17.28
N TRP A 255 6.29 -0.12 -16.19
CA TRP A 255 6.93 1.19 -16.00
C TRP A 255 8.36 1.13 -15.50
N LYS A 256 8.89 -0.08 -15.27
CA LYS A 256 10.30 -0.33 -14.96
C LYS A 256 11.03 -0.80 -16.22
N SER A 257 10.79 -0.10 -17.34
CA SER A 257 11.61 -0.26 -18.55
C SER A 257 12.96 0.42 -18.32
N LEU A 258 14.04 -0.31 -18.57
CA LEU A 258 15.41 0.21 -18.60
C LEU A 258 15.90 0.03 -20.03
N GLY A 259 16.10 1.11 -20.76
CA GLY A 259 16.57 1.10 -22.15
C GLY A 259 15.95 2.21 -22.99
N ASP A 260 16.52 2.44 -24.18
CA ASP A 260 16.08 3.48 -25.11
C ASP A 260 14.89 3.02 -25.99
N GLU A 261 14.60 1.72 -26.00
CA GLU A 261 13.50 1.12 -26.77
C GLU A 261 12.39 0.63 -25.85
N VAL A 262 11.14 0.98 -26.19
CA VAL A 262 9.95 0.48 -25.48
C VAL A 262 9.62 -0.90 -26.05
N THR A 263 9.94 -1.95 -25.29
CA THR A 263 9.64 -3.34 -25.66
C THR A 263 8.28 -3.83 -25.15
N LEU A 264 7.42 -2.92 -24.69
CA LEU A 264 6.09 -3.27 -24.19
C LEU A 264 5.14 -3.50 -25.36
N GLU A 265 4.65 -4.72 -25.52
CA GLU A 265 3.56 -5.04 -26.44
C GLU A 265 2.23 -4.84 -25.71
N THR A 266 1.38 -3.94 -26.21
CA THR A 266 0.00 -3.79 -25.73
C THR A 266 -0.89 -4.77 -26.46
N LYS A 267 -1.92 -5.31 -25.78
CA LYS A 267 -3.01 -5.98 -26.50
C LYS A 267 -3.63 -5.02 -27.55
N PRO A 268 -4.06 -5.53 -28.72
CA PRO A 268 -4.82 -4.72 -29.67
C PRO A 268 -6.05 -4.13 -28.96
N LEU A 269 -6.23 -2.82 -29.07
CA LEU A 269 -7.40 -2.10 -28.56
C LEU A 269 -8.66 -2.45 -29.36
#